data_AF-A0A2D6P0H4-F1
#
_entry.id   AF-A0A2D6P0H4-F1
#
_cell.length_a   1.000
_cell.length_b   1.000
_cell.length_c   1.000
_cell.angle_alpha   90.00
_cell.angle_beta   90.00
_cell.angle_gamma   90.00
#
_symmetry.space_group_name_H-M   'P 1'
#
loop_
_entity.id
_entity.type
_entity.pdbx_description
1 polymer ?
#
loop_
_entity_poly.entity_id
_entity_poly.type
_entity_poly.pdbx_seq_one_letter_code
_entity_poly.pdbx_strand_id
1 'polypeptide(L)'
;MIKKRIFLIILSLVFSAFISSQLRIEIKGGLEDPINIAIVPFQWNLKTPQQESIQKVVQSDLESFGEYAVLSPENMLSLPSKVEEVFFKDWRILGSDFLVIGEVNPFEEPKEMLVNYLIFDVVRERIIHRGKVIGPIVTQRKMAHKISDKIYSKTQGIPGIFSTKIAYIDKPSDLNPAYNLMISDIDGFDSLSLFSSPQPLMSPSWSTDMKKIAYVSFEEGSSRIYIQELATAERIGLKQEEGINSSPNWSPDGKKMSAVLSKSGNPDIHIYDFKQSRWIQLTNHFGIDTEPDWSPDSNKLIFTSNRSGSPQIYELNVKSKKIKRLTFEGSYNARARYLPNGKEIVFVHRRNGIFHIATQNIKTGKIKILTNTTLDESPTVSPNGNVVIYATKDGDKDVLAGITIDGRTKFTMPSMKGEAREPSWSPLID
;
A
#
# COMPACT_ATOMS: atom_id res chain seq x y z
N MET A 1 -0.84 75.07 -6.14
CA MET A 1 -0.20 74.19 -7.15
C MET A 1 0.54 73.07 -6.42
N ILE A 2 0.24 71.79 -6.74
CA ILE A 2 1.15 70.62 -6.64
C ILE A 2 1.49 70.20 -5.18
N LYS A 3 1.25 68.99 -4.66
CA LYS A 3 1.04 67.65 -5.24
C LYS A 3 0.40 66.71 -4.18
N LYS A 4 -0.56 65.90 -4.64
CA LYS A 4 -1.00 64.64 -4.00
C LYS A 4 0.18 63.67 -3.87
N ARG A 5 0.27 62.91 -2.77
CA ARG A 5 0.81 61.55 -2.81
C ARG A 5 -0.08 60.60 -2.00
N ILE A 6 -0.59 59.64 -2.75
CA ILE A 6 -1.53 58.59 -2.40
C ILE A 6 -0.76 57.50 -1.65
N PHE A 7 -1.26 57.11 -0.48
CA PHE A 7 -0.82 55.92 0.24
C PHE A 7 -1.65 54.76 -0.29
N LEU A 8 -1.09 53.98 -1.22
CA LEU A 8 -1.72 52.75 -1.71
C LEU A 8 -1.06 51.56 -1.00
N ILE A 9 -1.87 50.87 -0.21
CA ILE A 9 -1.57 49.63 0.49
C ILE A 9 -1.38 48.53 -0.56
N ILE A 10 -0.17 47.98 -0.69
CA ILE A 10 0.07 46.69 -1.32
C ILE A 10 0.20 45.68 -0.18
N LEU A 11 -0.92 45.01 0.12
CA LEU A 11 -0.94 43.79 0.92
C LEU A 11 -0.71 42.65 -0.06
N SER A 12 0.54 42.27 -0.29
CA SER A 12 0.88 41.04 -1.02
C SER A 12 0.47 39.85 -0.14
N LEU A 13 -0.73 39.32 -0.40
CA LEU A 13 -1.14 37.98 0.01
C LEU A 13 -0.18 36.98 -0.65
N VAL A 14 0.87 36.62 0.08
CA VAL A 14 1.64 35.41 -0.19
C VAL A 14 0.70 34.24 0.13
N PHE A 15 -0.01 33.76 -0.88
CA PHE A 15 -0.54 32.40 -0.86
C PHE A 15 0.67 31.48 -0.86
N SER A 16 1.16 31.12 0.32
CA SER A 16 1.99 29.95 0.50
C SER A 16 1.13 28.76 0.10
N ALA A 17 1.31 28.29 -1.14
CA ALA A 17 0.93 26.93 -1.49
C ALA A 17 1.72 26.03 -0.53
N PHE A 18 1.03 25.46 0.45
CA PHE A 18 1.58 24.34 1.20
C PHE A 18 1.83 23.24 0.17
N ILE A 19 3.08 23.08 -0.26
CA ILE A 19 3.51 21.89 -0.99
C ILE A 19 3.39 20.75 0.03
N SER A 20 2.22 20.12 0.03
CA SER A 20 1.98 18.91 0.79
C SER A 20 2.85 17.83 0.15
N SER A 21 3.80 17.34 0.93
CA SER A 21 4.65 16.22 0.54
C SER A 21 3.78 15.02 0.24
N GLN A 22 3.89 14.48 -0.96
CA GLN A 22 3.09 13.36 -1.36
C GLN A 22 3.96 12.34 -2.08
N LEU A 23 3.91 11.08 -1.65
CA LEU A 23 4.24 9.98 -2.56
C LEU A 23 3.27 10.11 -3.73
N ARG A 24 3.75 9.95 -4.96
CA ARG A 24 2.89 9.98 -6.13
C ARG A 24 3.20 8.80 -7.02
N ILE A 25 2.17 8.11 -7.48
CA ILE A 25 2.35 7.02 -8.43
C ILE A 25 2.66 7.60 -9.82
N GLU A 26 3.81 7.21 -10.36
CA GLU A 26 4.27 7.58 -11.69
C GLU A 26 4.52 6.32 -12.52
N ILE A 27 3.67 6.06 -13.51
CA ILE A 27 3.73 4.86 -14.35
C ILE A 27 4.92 4.97 -15.32
N LYS A 28 5.77 3.95 -15.34
CA LYS A 28 6.92 3.82 -16.24
C LYS A 28 6.60 2.76 -17.31
N GLY A 29 5.85 3.13 -18.33
CA GLY A 29 5.50 2.25 -19.46
C GLY A 29 4.11 2.54 -20.04
N GLY A 30 3.80 1.95 -21.19
CA GLY A 30 2.48 2.02 -21.82
C GLY A 30 1.51 0.96 -21.27
N LEU A 31 0.21 1.24 -21.37
CA LEU A 31 -0.86 0.29 -21.06
C LEU A 31 -0.94 -0.76 -22.19
N GLU A 32 -0.46 -1.98 -21.98
CA GLU A 32 -0.75 -3.08 -22.91
C GLU A 32 -2.16 -3.62 -22.65
N ASP A 33 -3.11 -3.30 -23.54
CA ASP A 33 -4.49 -3.78 -23.53
C ASP A 33 -5.26 -3.45 -22.22
N PRO A 34 -5.42 -2.15 -21.88
CA PRO A 34 -6.14 -1.75 -20.67
C PRO A 34 -7.64 -1.99 -20.78
N ILE A 35 -8.30 -2.15 -19.64
CA ILE A 35 -9.76 -2.07 -19.58
C ILE A 35 -10.19 -0.64 -19.86
N ASN A 36 -10.95 -0.43 -20.92
CA ASN A 36 -11.47 0.89 -21.27
C ASN A 36 -12.74 1.16 -20.48
N ILE A 37 -12.77 2.23 -19.71
CA ILE A 37 -13.91 2.55 -18.84
C ILE A 37 -14.26 4.03 -18.92
N ALA A 38 -15.55 4.33 -19.02
CA ALA A 38 -16.04 5.69 -18.90
C ALA A 38 -16.54 5.95 -17.48
N ILE A 39 -16.02 6.99 -16.82
CA ILE A 39 -16.53 7.46 -15.52
C ILE A 39 -17.15 8.84 -15.73
N VAL A 40 -18.47 8.90 -15.86
CA VAL A 40 -19.19 10.16 -16.07
C VAL A 40 -19.06 11.03 -14.81
N PRO A 41 -18.81 12.35 -14.91
CA PRO A 41 -18.87 13.26 -13.78
C PRO A 41 -20.19 13.11 -13.03
N PHE A 42 -20.12 12.77 -11.74
CA PHE A 42 -21.30 12.47 -10.95
C PHE A 42 -22.18 13.72 -10.82
N GLN A 43 -23.49 13.56 -11.01
CA GLN A 43 -24.42 14.67 -10.86
C GLN A 43 -24.40 15.17 -9.41
N TRP A 44 -24.02 16.43 -9.20
CA TRP A 44 -23.86 17.01 -7.87
C TRP A 44 -25.11 17.80 -7.45
N ASN A 45 -25.92 17.24 -6.55
CA ASN A 45 -27.17 17.85 -6.09
C ASN A 45 -27.06 18.53 -4.71
N LEU A 46 -25.83 18.77 -4.21
CA LEU A 46 -25.60 19.51 -2.97
C LEU A 46 -25.46 21.02 -3.24
N LYS A 47 -25.87 21.82 -2.27
CA LYS A 47 -25.67 23.29 -2.30
C LYS A 47 -24.21 23.69 -2.10
N THR A 48 -23.46 22.89 -1.34
CA THR A 48 -22.03 23.10 -1.10
C THR A 48 -21.26 22.74 -2.38
N PRO A 49 -20.30 23.56 -2.84
CA PRO A 49 -19.48 23.20 -3.98
C PRO A 49 -18.68 21.92 -3.69
N GLN A 50 -18.48 21.12 -4.74
CA GLN A 50 -17.62 19.94 -4.67
C GLN A 50 -16.17 20.40 -4.42
N GLN A 51 -15.57 19.92 -3.33
CA GLN A 51 -14.18 20.26 -2.96
C GLN A 51 -13.20 19.44 -3.80
N GLU A 52 -13.50 18.16 -3.99
CA GLU A 52 -12.73 17.25 -4.80
C GLU A 52 -13.68 16.41 -5.67
N SER A 53 -13.35 16.29 -6.96
CA SER A 53 -14.19 15.54 -7.89
C SER A 53 -14.09 14.04 -7.61
N ILE A 54 -15.20 13.43 -7.21
CA ILE A 54 -15.30 11.96 -7.06
C ILE A 54 -14.88 11.26 -8.35
N GLN A 55 -15.32 11.76 -9.51
CA GLN A 55 -14.93 11.22 -10.81
C GLN A 55 -13.42 11.26 -11.02
N LYS A 56 -12.75 12.37 -10.69
CA LYS A 56 -11.29 12.47 -10.85
C LYS A 56 -10.51 11.56 -9.91
N VAL A 57 -10.99 11.37 -8.68
CA VAL A 57 -10.36 10.41 -7.74
C VAL A 57 -10.55 8.99 -8.25
N VAL A 58 -11.77 8.61 -8.66
CA VAL A 58 -12.02 7.28 -9.25
C VAL A 58 -11.20 7.05 -10.52
N GLN A 59 -11.06 8.08 -11.36
CA GLN A 59 -10.19 8.02 -12.53
C GLN A 59 -8.74 7.76 -12.13
N SER A 60 -8.19 8.58 -11.22
CA SER A 60 -6.81 8.45 -10.76
C SER A 60 -6.54 7.08 -10.13
N ASP A 61 -7.48 6.56 -9.35
CA ASP A 61 -7.39 5.23 -8.74
C ASP A 61 -7.24 4.15 -9.81
N LEU A 62 -8.20 4.07 -10.74
CA LEU A 62 -8.23 3.02 -11.75
C LEU A 62 -7.00 3.10 -12.68
N GLU A 63 -6.50 4.30 -12.96
CA GLU A 63 -5.31 4.49 -13.78
C GLU A 63 -4.01 4.17 -13.02
N SER A 64 -3.99 4.17 -11.67
CA SER A 64 -2.77 4.10 -10.84
C SER A 64 -1.84 2.93 -11.16
N PHE A 65 -2.40 1.75 -11.49
CA PHE A 65 -1.62 0.54 -11.76
C PHE A 65 -1.61 0.13 -13.23
N GLY A 66 -2.04 1.03 -14.11
CA GLY A 66 -2.02 0.82 -15.54
C GLY A 66 -2.87 -0.35 -16.05
N GLU A 67 -3.94 -0.68 -15.33
CA GLU A 67 -4.89 -1.72 -15.73
C GLU A 67 -6.12 -1.16 -16.43
N TYR A 68 -6.34 0.16 -16.34
CA TYR A 68 -7.47 0.86 -16.94
C TYR A 68 -7.01 2.05 -17.77
N ALA A 69 -7.80 2.35 -18.80
CA ALA A 69 -7.77 3.61 -19.51
C ALA A 69 -9.14 4.28 -19.32
N VAL A 70 -9.16 5.45 -18.68
CA VAL A 70 -10.41 6.14 -18.38
C VAL A 70 -10.72 7.14 -19.49
N LEU A 71 -11.90 7.01 -20.11
CA LEU A 71 -12.35 7.95 -21.12
C LEU A 71 -12.57 9.34 -20.47
N SER A 72 -11.86 10.35 -20.97
CA SER A 72 -12.02 11.74 -20.51
C SER A 72 -13.45 12.25 -20.76
N PRO A 73 -14.06 12.99 -19.82
CA PRO A 73 -15.39 13.59 -20.00
C PRO A 73 -15.55 14.43 -21.27
N GLU A 74 -14.48 15.09 -21.72
CA GLU A 74 -14.47 15.93 -22.92
C GLU A 74 -14.67 15.14 -24.22
N ASN A 75 -14.35 13.84 -24.19
CA ASN A 75 -14.48 12.92 -25.32
C ASN A 75 -15.79 12.10 -25.25
N MET A 76 -16.64 12.34 -24.25
CA MET A 76 -17.90 11.63 -24.11
C MET A 76 -18.98 12.24 -25.02
N LEU A 77 -19.82 11.39 -25.60
CA LEU A 77 -20.95 11.83 -26.44
C LEU A 77 -22.12 12.39 -25.61
N SER A 78 -22.24 11.96 -24.36
CA SER A 78 -23.24 12.42 -23.39
C SER A 78 -22.73 12.24 -21.96
N LEU A 79 -23.35 12.92 -21.00
CA LEU A 79 -23.03 12.84 -19.57
C LEU A 79 -24.26 12.36 -18.77
N PRO A 80 -24.71 11.10 -18.97
CA PRO A 80 -25.91 10.58 -18.33
C PRO A 80 -25.73 10.45 -16.82
N SER A 81 -26.77 10.79 -16.06
CA SER A 81 -26.84 10.53 -14.62
C SER A 81 -27.87 9.46 -14.25
N LYS A 82 -28.74 9.10 -15.20
CA LYS A 82 -29.82 8.10 -15.01
C LYS A 82 -29.73 6.96 -16.02
N VAL A 83 -30.38 5.85 -15.69
CA VAL A 83 -30.39 4.63 -16.54
C VAL A 83 -31.02 4.90 -17.90
N GLU A 84 -32.09 5.70 -17.94
CA GLU A 84 -32.86 5.98 -19.14
C GLU A 84 -32.10 6.87 -20.14
N GLU A 85 -31.04 7.54 -19.68
CA GLU A 85 -30.17 8.40 -20.48
C GLU A 85 -28.99 7.63 -21.10
N VAL A 86 -28.80 6.36 -20.73
CA VAL A 86 -27.68 5.54 -21.20
C VAL A 86 -28.02 4.84 -22.52
N PHE A 87 -27.39 5.28 -23.61
CA PHE A 87 -27.42 4.59 -24.90
C PHE A 87 -26.14 3.78 -25.10
N PHE A 88 -26.18 2.46 -24.89
CA PHE A 88 -25.01 1.57 -24.97
C PHE A 88 -24.22 1.66 -26.28
N LYS A 89 -24.90 1.99 -27.40
CA LYS A 89 -24.25 2.17 -28.71
C LYS A 89 -23.20 3.27 -28.68
N ASP A 90 -23.45 4.37 -27.99
CA ASP A 90 -22.54 5.52 -27.91
C ASP A 90 -21.23 5.12 -27.24
N TRP A 91 -21.32 4.38 -26.13
CA TRP A 91 -20.16 3.91 -25.38
C TRP A 91 -19.36 2.82 -26.11
N ARG A 92 -20.03 1.96 -26.89
CA ARG A 92 -19.34 1.01 -27.77
C ARG A 92 -18.55 1.71 -28.88
N ILE A 93 -19.11 2.79 -29.46
CA ILE A 93 -18.42 3.59 -30.49
C ILE A 93 -17.17 4.24 -29.90
N LEU A 94 -17.23 4.67 -28.63
CA LEU A 94 -16.10 5.21 -27.88
C LEU A 94 -15.13 4.14 -27.36
N GLY A 95 -15.37 2.85 -27.66
CA GLY A 95 -14.52 1.74 -27.26
C GLY A 95 -14.51 1.46 -25.75
N SER A 96 -15.53 1.90 -25.00
CA SER A 96 -15.62 1.63 -23.57
C SER A 96 -16.19 0.23 -23.30
N ASP A 97 -15.49 -0.57 -22.49
CA ASP A 97 -15.94 -1.88 -22.00
C ASP A 97 -16.95 -1.73 -20.87
N PHE A 98 -16.74 -0.72 -20.02
CA PHE A 98 -17.57 -0.41 -18.87
C PHE A 98 -17.94 1.08 -18.82
N LEU A 99 -19.08 1.36 -18.19
CA LEU A 99 -19.56 2.71 -17.91
C LEU A 99 -19.94 2.82 -16.45
N VAL A 100 -19.58 3.95 -15.83
CA VAL A 100 -20.00 4.32 -14.48
C VAL A 100 -20.70 5.67 -14.53
N ILE A 101 -21.92 5.70 -13.99
CA ILE A 101 -22.68 6.93 -13.77
C ILE A 101 -23.06 7.01 -12.30
N GLY A 102 -23.32 8.22 -11.82
CA GLY A 102 -23.76 8.41 -10.45
C GLY A 102 -24.27 9.81 -10.17
N GLU A 103 -24.86 9.92 -8.98
CA GLU A 103 -25.38 11.16 -8.43
C GLU A 103 -24.99 11.27 -6.96
N VAL A 104 -24.80 12.50 -6.50
CA VAL A 104 -24.50 12.84 -5.12
C VAL A 104 -25.66 13.67 -4.59
N ASN A 105 -26.32 13.17 -3.55
CA ASN A 105 -27.49 13.78 -2.94
C ASN A 105 -27.21 14.15 -1.47
N PRO A 106 -27.92 15.15 -0.91
CA PRO A 106 -27.96 15.35 0.53
C PRO A 106 -28.47 14.09 1.25
N PHE A 107 -27.96 13.82 2.44
CA PHE A 107 -28.39 12.66 3.23
C PHE A 107 -28.56 13.05 4.69
N GLU A 108 -29.71 12.76 5.30
CA GLU A 108 -30.10 12.94 6.71
C GLU A 108 -29.61 14.25 7.40
N GLU A 109 -28.32 14.37 7.69
CA GLU A 109 -27.68 15.54 8.27
C GLU A 109 -27.15 16.54 7.22
N PRO A 110 -27.10 17.87 7.53
CA PRO A 110 -26.60 18.89 6.60
C PRO A 110 -25.15 18.71 6.13
N LYS A 111 -24.37 17.85 6.79
CA LYS A 111 -22.95 17.60 6.51
C LYS A 111 -22.69 16.21 5.94
N GLU A 112 -23.72 15.44 5.65
CA GLU A 112 -23.60 14.11 5.05
C GLU A 112 -24.10 14.10 3.61
N MET A 113 -23.58 13.15 2.84
CA MET A 113 -23.96 12.94 1.46
C MET A 113 -24.13 11.46 1.15
N LEU A 114 -25.06 11.18 0.25
CA LEU A 114 -25.30 9.88 -0.34
C LEU A 114 -24.82 9.90 -1.79
N VAL A 115 -23.85 9.05 -2.12
CA VAL A 115 -23.40 8.82 -3.48
C VAL A 115 -24.08 7.55 -4.00
N ASN A 116 -25.00 7.68 -4.94
CA ASN A 116 -25.57 6.56 -5.69
C ASN A 116 -24.77 6.38 -6.98
N TYR A 117 -24.44 5.14 -7.33
CA TYR A 117 -23.74 4.86 -8.58
C TYR A 117 -24.13 3.52 -9.18
N LEU A 118 -23.92 3.42 -10.49
CA LEU A 118 -24.21 2.24 -11.29
C LEU A 118 -22.98 1.88 -12.10
N ILE A 119 -22.70 0.59 -12.21
CA ILE A 119 -21.67 0.06 -13.10
C ILE A 119 -22.36 -0.75 -14.18
N PHE A 120 -22.08 -0.41 -15.44
CA PHE A 120 -22.60 -1.06 -16.62
C PHE A 120 -21.50 -1.83 -17.32
N ASP A 121 -21.82 -3.05 -17.77
CA ASP A 121 -21.07 -3.80 -18.78
C ASP A 121 -21.64 -3.36 -20.14
N VAL A 122 -20.86 -2.59 -20.88
CA VAL A 122 -21.29 -1.96 -22.14
C VAL A 122 -21.42 -3.02 -23.24
N VAL A 123 -20.54 -4.02 -23.23
CA VAL A 123 -20.52 -5.10 -24.21
C VAL A 123 -21.75 -6.00 -24.05
N ARG A 124 -22.12 -6.33 -22.81
CA ARG A 124 -23.30 -7.17 -22.49
C ARG A 124 -24.59 -6.37 -22.28
N GLU A 125 -24.54 -5.05 -22.46
CA GLU A 125 -25.68 -4.13 -22.34
C GLU A 125 -26.48 -4.31 -21.05
N ARG A 126 -25.79 -4.41 -19.90
CA ARG A 126 -26.46 -4.65 -18.61
C ARG A 126 -25.79 -3.94 -17.44
N ILE A 127 -26.58 -3.68 -16.41
CA ILE A 127 -26.08 -3.21 -15.12
C ILE A 127 -25.49 -4.39 -14.36
N ILE A 128 -24.22 -4.29 -13.96
CA ILE A 128 -23.52 -5.30 -13.17
C ILE A 128 -23.42 -4.93 -11.70
N HIS A 129 -23.69 -3.67 -11.34
CA HIS A 129 -23.75 -3.22 -9.97
C HIS A 129 -24.64 -1.99 -9.77
N ARG A 130 -25.34 -1.96 -8.63
CA ARG A 130 -25.99 -0.77 -8.06
C ARG A 130 -25.42 -0.57 -6.67
N GLY A 131 -24.79 0.58 -6.43
CA GLY A 131 -24.06 0.87 -5.21
C GLY A 131 -24.49 2.18 -4.57
N LYS A 132 -24.28 2.25 -3.26
CA LYS A 132 -24.42 3.47 -2.48
C LYS A 132 -23.25 3.61 -1.51
N VAL A 133 -22.76 4.83 -1.34
CA VAL A 133 -21.78 5.19 -0.30
C VAL A 133 -22.33 6.38 0.48
N ILE A 134 -22.32 6.29 1.80
CA ILE A 134 -22.79 7.35 2.71
C ILE A 134 -21.60 7.80 3.54
N GLY A 135 -21.48 9.10 3.77
CA GLY A 135 -20.49 9.64 4.69
C GLY A 135 -20.51 11.16 4.75
N PRO A 136 -19.71 11.74 5.67
CA PRO A 136 -19.54 13.17 5.75
C PRO A 136 -18.98 13.75 4.45
N ILE A 137 -19.43 14.94 4.06
CA ILE A 137 -18.97 15.65 2.85
C ILE A 137 -17.44 15.80 2.84
N VAL A 138 -16.80 15.95 4.01
CA VAL A 138 -15.34 16.06 4.15
C VAL A 138 -14.58 14.77 3.81
N THR A 139 -15.28 13.64 3.66
CA THR A 139 -14.68 12.33 3.32
C THR A 139 -14.87 11.94 1.85
N GLN A 140 -15.15 12.92 0.97
CA GLN A 140 -15.31 12.77 -0.49
C GLN A 140 -14.29 11.79 -1.11
N ARG A 141 -13.00 11.98 -0.80
CA ARG A 141 -11.91 11.13 -1.28
C ARG A 141 -12.07 9.66 -0.89
N LYS A 142 -12.27 9.39 0.40
CA LYS A 142 -12.47 8.03 0.94
C LYS A 142 -13.70 7.37 0.31
N MET A 143 -14.75 8.14 0.06
CA MET A 143 -15.95 7.63 -0.62
C MET A 143 -15.66 7.27 -2.08
N ALA A 144 -14.84 8.07 -2.78
CA ALA A 144 -14.39 7.76 -4.13
C ALA A 144 -13.54 6.48 -4.18
N HIS A 145 -12.58 6.30 -3.26
CA HIS A 145 -11.79 5.06 -3.17
C HIS A 145 -12.66 3.81 -2.99
N LYS A 146 -13.71 3.89 -2.16
CA LYS A 146 -14.68 2.79 -2.00
C LYS A 146 -15.45 2.48 -3.29
N ILE A 147 -15.74 3.49 -4.11
CA ILE A 147 -16.37 3.32 -5.42
C ILE A 147 -15.38 2.63 -6.37
N SER A 148 -14.13 3.11 -6.43
CA SER A 148 -13.05 2.49 -7.20
C SER A 148 -12.85 1.02 -6.83
N ASP A 149 -12.86 0.70 -5.53
CA ASP A 149 -12.71 -0.66 -5.03
C ASP A 149 -13.85 -1.57 -5.53
N LYS A 150 -15.06 -1.03 -5.58
CA LYS A 150 -16.21 -1.76 -6.09
C LYS A 150 -16.15 -1.94 -7.59
N ILE A 151 -15.74 -0.90 -8.34
CA ILE A 151 -15.53 -0.98 -9.79
C ILE A 151 -14.55 -2.10 -10.07
N TYR A 152 -13.36 -2.04 -9.46
CA TYR A 152 -12.31 -3.04 -9.63
C TYR A 152 -12.78 -4.45 -9.31
N SER A 153 -13.49 -4.63 -8.21
CA SER A 153 -14.08 -5.93 -7.85
C SER A 153 -15.08 -6.46 -8.88
N LYS A 154 -15.84 -5.58 -9.52
CA LYS A 154 -16.88 -5.97 -10.49
C LYS A 154 -16.33 -6.24 -11.89
N THR A 155 -15.25 -5.56 -12.28
CA THR A 155 -14.64 -5.68 -13.59
C THR A 155 -13.55 -6.76 -13.63
N GLN A 156 -12.72 -6.86 -12.57
CA GLN A 156 -11.57 -7.78 -12.51
C GLN A 156 -11.84 -9.05 -11.69
N GLY A 157 -12.88 -9.05 -10.84
CA GLY A 157 -13.25 -10.22 -10.02
C GLY A 157 -12.36 -10.45 -8.78
N ILE A 158 -11.46 -9.52 -8.48
CA ILE A 158 -10.63 -9.51 -7.26
C ILE A 158 -10.88 -8.23 -6.44
N PRO A 159 -10.68 -8.21 -5.12
CA PRO A 159 -10.90 -7.02 -4.31
C PRO A 159 -10.06 -5.82 -4.80
N GLY A 160 -10.66 -4.62 -4.81
CA GLY A 160 -9.92 -3.38 -5.03
C GLY A 160 -9.05 -3.01 -3.83
N ILE A 161 -8.05 -2.15 -4.05
CA ILE A 161 -7.02 -1.78 -3.08
C ILE A 161 -6.87 -0.26 -2.90
N PHE A 162 -7.77 0.54 -3.44
CA PHE A 162 -7.67 2.00 -3.46
C PHE A 162 -7.99 2.62 -2.09
N SER A 163 -8.82 1.98 -1.26
CA SER A 163 -9.04 2.42 0.12
C SER A 163 -7.92 2.00 1.10
N THR A 164 -6.85 1.36 0.60
CA THR A 164 -5.74 0.90 1.45
C THR A 164 -4.73 2.02 1.71
N LYS A 165 -3.87 1.77 2.71
CA LYS A 165 -2.81 2.68 3.13
C LYS A 165 -1.44 2.04 2.96
N ILE A 166 -0.43 2.89 2.93
CA ILE A 166 0.96 2.47 3.00
C ILE A 166 1.64 3.14 4.19
N ALA A 167 2.44 2.37 4.92
CA ALA A 167 3.39 2.89 5.89
C ALA A 167 4.80 2.74 5.33
N TYR A 168 5.66 3.70 5.64
CA TYR A 168 7.05 3.72 5.16
C TYR A 168 7.91 4.58 6.09
N ILE A 169 9.22 4.43 5.97
CA ILE A 169 10.19 5.24 6.73
C ILE A 169 10.81 6.27 5.80
N ASP A 170 10.57 7.55 6.10
CA ASP A 170 11.32 8.66 5.52
C ASP A 170 12.63 8.82 6.30
N LYS A 171 13.75 8.87 5.57
CA LYS A 171 15.07 9.15 6.14
C LYS A 171 15.25 10.63 6.46
N PRO A 172 16.23 10.94 7.35
CA PRO A 172 16.74 12.29 7.50
C PRO A 172 17.12 12.93 6.17
N SER A 173 16.82 14.21 6.03
CA SER A 173 17.21 15.08 4.92
C SER A 173 17.58 16.47 5.44
N ASP A 174 18.08 17.33 4.55
CA ASP A 174 18.39 18.73 4.90
C ASP A 174 17.17 19.50 5.44
N LEU A 175 15.97 19.10 5.04
CA LEU A 175 14.71 19.71 5.47
C LEU A 175 14.18 19.13 6.79
N ASN A 176 14.51 17.87 7.09
CA ASN A 176 14.07 17.20 8.31
C ASN A 176 15.15 16.20 8.79
N PRO A 177 15.87 16.49 9.88
CA PRO A 177 16.97 15.63 10.34
C PRO A 177 16.51 14.34 11.05
N ALA A 178 15.20 14.12 11.22
CA ALA A 178 14.65 12.94 11.89
C ALA A 178 14.27 11.84 10.90
N TYR A 179 14.30 10.59 11.37
CA TYR A 179 13.58 9.47 10.76
C TYR A 179 12.10 9.62 11.07
N ASN A 180 11.24 9.41 10.08
CA ASN A 180 9.79 9.54 10.26
C ASN A 180 9.08 8.26 9.82
N LEU A 181 8.26 7.70 10.71
CA LEU A 181 7.29 6.68 10.36
C LEU A 181 6.07 7.37 9.74
N MET A 182 5.97 7.28 8.42
CA MET A 182 4.92 7.91 7.65
C MET A 182 3.78 6.93 7.38
N ILE A 183 2.57 7.47 7.29
CA ILE A 183 1.37 6.77 6.79
C ILE A 183 0.70 7.66 5.75
N SER A 184 0.27 7.07 4.64
CA SER A 184 -0.56 7.75 3.63
C SER A 184 -1.58 6.79 3.04
N ASP A 185 -2.55 7.31 2.29
CA ASP A 185 -3.29 6.52 1.31
C ASP A 185 -2.32 5.95 0.26
N ILE A 186 -2.74 4.92 -0.48
CA ILE A 186 -1.85 4.21 -1.42
C ILE A 186 -1.34 5.10 -2.56
N ASP A 187 -2.13 6.11 -2.93
CA ASP A 187 -1.77 7.16 -3.89
C ASP A 187 -0.98 8.33 -3.27
N GLY A 188 -0.63 8.19 -1.98
CA GLY A 188 0.14 9.11 -1.18
C GLY A 188 -0.62 10.28 -0.56
N PHE A 189 -1.91 10.47 -0.85
CA PHE A 189 -2.72 11.50 -0.19
C PHE A 189 -2.90 11.19 1.31
N ASP A 190 -3.41 12.19 2.06
CA ASP A 190 -3.61 12.08 3.51
C ASP A 190 -2.36 11.62 4.28
N SER A 191 -1.18 12.05 3.82
CA SER A 191 0.11 11.70 4.42
C SER A 191 0.32 12.36 5.78
N LEU A 192 0.73 11.58 6.78
CA LEU A 192 1.06 12.04 8.12
C LEU A 192 2.30 11.33 8.69
N SER A 193 3.07 12.01 9.53
CA SER A 193 4.11 11.39 10.36
C SER A 193 3.47 10.89 11.65
N LEU A 194 3.45 9.57 11.84
CA LEU A 194 2.90 8.95 13.04
C LEU A 194 3.90 9.04 14.21
N PHE A 195 5.20 8.95 13.90
CA PHE A 195 6.27 9.04 14.87
C PHE A 195 7.55 9.56 14.23
N SER A 196 8.25 10.45 14.93
CA SER A 196 9.53 11.03 14.49
C SER A 196 10.61 10.74 15.53
N SER A 197 11.79 10.33 15.08
CA SER A 197 12.91 9.98 15.94
C SER A 197 14.24 10.48 15.37
N PRO A 198 15.17 10.98 16.21
CA PRO A 198 16.54 11.25 15.77
C PRO A 198 17.34 9.97 15.49
N GLN A 199 16.82 8.81 15.92
CA GLN A 199 17.42 7.50 15.72
C GLN A 199 16.62 6.68 14.70
N PRO A 200 17.23 5.67 14.06
CA PRO A 200 16.55 4.87 13.04
C PRO A 200 15.20 4.30 13.50
N LEU A 201 14.27 4.26 12.56
CA LEU A 201 13.00 3.53 12.64
C LEU A 201 13.01 2.45 11.56
N MET A 202 12.49 1.27 11.87
CA MET A 202 12.52 0.15 10.94
C MET A 202 11.26 -0.72 11.02
N SER A 203 11.01 -1.40 9.91
CA SER A 203 10.13 -2.54 9.73
C SER A 203 8.70 -2.30 10.24
N PRO A 204 8.01 -1.27 9.71
CA PRO A 204 6.61 -1.07 10.03
C PRO A 204 5.77 -2.28 9.61
N SER A 205 4.82 -2.68 10.46
CA SER A 205 3.89 -3.78 10.21
C SER A 205 2.50 -3.44 10.75
N TRP A 206 1.52 -3.43 9.86
CA TRP A 206 0.13 -3.15 10.19
C TRP A 206 -0.50 -4.28 11.00
N SER A 207 -1.30 -3.93 12.00
CA SER A 207 -2.26 -4.89 12.56
C SER A 207 -3.33 -5.22 11.53
N THR A 208 -3.91 -6.41 11.65
CA THR A 208 -4.90 -6.94 10.71
C THR A 208 -6.19 -6.13 10.65
N ASP A 209 -6.49 -5.39 11.72
CA ASP A 209 -7.64 -4.48 11.81
C ASP A 209 -7.30 -3.03 11.41
N MET A 210 -6.06 -2.77 10.96
CA MET A 210 -5.53 -1.46 10.60
C MET A 210 -5.61 -0.40 11.71
N LYS A 211 -5.78 -0.79 12.98
CA LYS A 211 -5.85 0.16 14.10
C LYS A 211 -4.49 0.48 14.69
N LYS A 212 -3.50 -0.40 14.48
CA LYS A 212 -2.17 -0.32 15.06
C LYS A 212 -1.10 -0.51 14.00
N ILE A 213 0.07 0.02 14.30
CA ILE A 213 1.29 -0.32 13.60
C ILE A 213 2.37 -0.73 14.59
N ALA A 214 3.07 -1.82 14.26
CA ALA A 214 4.26 -2.24 14.98
C ALA A 214 5.51 -1.79 14.22
N TYR A 215 6.54 -1.40 14.93
CA TYR A 215 7.81 -0.97 14.33
C TYR A 215 8.95 -1.07 15.33
N VAL A 216 10.18 -1.02 14.83
CA VAL A 216 11.39 -0.98 15.63
C VAL A 216 11.82 0.48 15.79
N SER A 217 12.14 0.88 17.01
CA SER A 217 12.80 2.16 17.29
C SER A 217 14.11 1.94 18.03
N PHE A 218 15.08 2.81 17.75
CA PHE A 218 16.39 2.87 18.41
C PHE A 218 16.51 4.09 19.35
N GLU A 219 15.41 4.78 19.65
CA GLU A 219 15.41 5.99 20.48
C GLU A 219 15.95 5.79 21.91
N GLU A 220 15.83 4.57 22.44
CA GLU A 220 16.34 4.18 23.77
C GLU A 220 17.80 3.67 23.70
N GLY A 221 18.51 3.90 22.59
CA GLY A 221 19.90 3.47 22.36
C GLY A 221 20.07 1.99 21.99
N SER A 222 18.99 1.21 22.00
CA SER A 222 18.94 -0.20 21.59
C SER A 222 17.66 -0.47 20.81
N SER A 223 17.64 -1.53 19.99
CA SER A 223 16.44 -1.89 19.21
C SER A 223 15.33 -2.35 20.13
N ARG A 224 14.16 -1.71 20.06
CA ARG A 224 12.95 -2.14 20.75
C ARG A 224 11.75 -2.10 19.82
N ILE A 225 10.88 -3.10 19.95
CA ILE A 225 9.63 -3.19 19.19
C ILE A 225 8.55 -2.41 19.94
N TYR A 226 7.90 -1.50 19.24
CA TYR A 226 6.76 -0.75 19.73
C TYR A 226 5.51 -1.05 18.91
N ILE A 227 4.36 -0.92 19.55
CA ILE A 227 3.05 -0.92 18.92
C ILE A 227 2.41 0.44 19.20
N GLN A 228 1.94 1.12 18.16
CA GLN A 228 1.29 2.41 18.27
C GLN A 228 -0.13 2.35 17.69
N GLU A 229 -1.10 2.86 18.44
CA GLU A 229 -2.49 3.04 18.04
C GLU A 229 -2.63 4.26 17.13
N LEU A 230 -3.31 4.11 16.00
CA LEU A 230 -3.41 5.19 15.00
C LEU A 230 -4.38 6.29 15.42
N ALA A 231 -5.45 5.93 16.14
CA ALA A 231 -6.50 6.89 16.52
C ALA A 231 -6.08 7.79 17.68
N THR A 232 -5.31 7.26 18.64
CA THR A 232 -4.95 7.97 19.88
C THR A 232 -3.47 8.37 19.93
N ALA A 233 -2.65 7.85 19.01
CA ALA A 233 -1.19 7.92 19.06
C ALA A 233 -0.56 7.26 20.30
N GLU A 234 -1.33 6.54 21.11
CA GLU A 234 -0.81 5.80 22.27
C GLU A 234 0.17 4.72 21.81
N ARG A 235 1.24 4.55 22.59
CA ARG A 235 2.35 3.68 22.22
C ARG A 235 2.75 2.77 23.38
N ILE A 236 2.95 1.50 23.07
CA ILE A 236 3.38 0.48 24.01
C ILE A 236 4.64 -0.18 23.48
N GLY A 237 5.73 -0.11 24.25
CA GLY A 237 6.94 -0.89 23.96
C GLY A 237 6.76 -2.33 24.43
N LEU A 238 6.91 -3.29 23.53
CA LEU A 238 6.91 -4.71 23.91
C LEU A 238 8.06 -5.03 24.86
N LYS A 239 7.96 -6.18 25.53
CA LYS A 239 9.00 -6.69 26.42
C LYS A 239 10.32 -6.77 25.67
N GLN A 240 11.28 -5.96 26.08
CA GLN A 240 12.63 -5.95 25.54
C GLN A 240 13.42 -7.13 26.09
N GLU A 241 14.10 -7.84 25.20
CA GLU A 241 15.04 -8.90 25.56
C GLU A 241 16.47 -8.44 25.20
N GLU A 242 17.48 -9.12 25.72
CA GLU A 242 18.87 -8.79 25.44
C GLU A 242 19.20 -8.91 23.95
N GLY A 243 20.01 -7.98 23.43
CA GLY A 243 20.43 -7.96 22.02
C GLY A 243 19.40 -7.34 21.07
N ILE A 244 19.35 -7.87 19.85
CA ILE A 244 18.50 -7.39 18.76
C ILE A 244 17.04 -7.79 19.04
N ASN A 245 16.12 -6.84 18.85
CA ASN A 245 14.68 -7.04 18.86
C ASN A 245 14.12 -6.36 17.61
N SER A 246 13.84 -7.10 16.54
CA SER A 246 13.54 -6.52 15.23
C SER A 246 12.48 -7.27 14.42
N SER A 247 12.16 -6.71 13.24
CA SER A 247 11.31 -7.31 12.21
C SER A 247 9.95 -7.85 12.72
N PRO A 248 9.15 -7.01 13.41
CA PRO A 248 7.83 -7.41 13.85
C PRO A 248 6.91 -7.69 12.66
N ASN A 249 6.09 -8.73 12.74
CA ASN A 249 5.06 -9.03 11.75
C ASN A 249 3.84 -9.66 12.42
N TRP A 250 2.66 -9.07 12.22
CA TRP A 250 1.40 -9.53 12.81
C TRP A 250 0.94 -10.84 12.17
N SER A 251 0.44 -11.77 12.98
CA SER A 251 -0.28 -12.92 12.43
C SER A 251 -1.63 -12.47 11.83
N PRO A 252 -2.06 -13.05 10.69
CA PRO A 252 -3.35 -12.72 10.07
C PRO A 252 -4.58 -12.91 10.98
N ASP A 253 -4.48 -13.77 12.01
CA ASP A 253 -5.52 -13.94 13.03
C ASP A 253 -5.50 -12.87 14.15
N GLY A 254 -4.53 -11.95 14.13
CA GLY A 254 -4.34 -10.87 15.11
C GLY A 254 -3.89 -11.32 16.51
N LYS A 255 -3.65 -12.63 16.73
CA LYS A 255 -3.38 -13.18 18.07
C LYS A 255 -1.91 -13.20 18.45
N LYS A 256 -1.00 -13.06 17.48
CA LYS A 256 0.44 -13.16 17.68
C LYS A 256 1.19 -12.16 16.83
N MET A 257 2.46 -11.98 17.17
CA MET A 257 3.41 -11.23 16.36
C MET A 257 4.69 -12.05 16.26
N SER A 258 5.19 -12.30 15.06
CA SER A 258 6.54 -12.84 14.89
C SER A 258 7.56 -11.70 15.01
N ALA A 259 8.74 -12.00 15.53
CA ALA A 259 9.86 -11.07 15.58
C ALA A 259 11.18 -11.85 15.56
N VAL A 260 12.27 -11.10 15.40
CA VAL A 260 13.63 -11.60 15.48
C VAL A 260 14.23 -11.14 16.79
N LEU A 261 14.66 -12.09 17.62
CA LEU A 261 15.34 -11.80 18.88
C LEU A 261 16.73 -12.45 18.87
N SER A 262 17.76 -11.76 19.35
CA SER A 262 19.12 -12.33 19.45
C SER A 262 19.56 -12.68 20.88
N LYS A 263 18.62 -12.81 21.80
CA LYS A 263 18.88 -13.06 23.24
C LYS A 263 19.59 -14.37 23.55
N SER A 264 19.64 -15.29 22.59
CA SER A 264 20.34 -16.58 22.69
C SER A 264 21.73 -16.55 22.04
N GLY A 265 22.24 -15.36 21.71
CA GLY A 265 23.57 -15.15 21.10
C GLY A 265 23.54 -15.01 19.58
N ASN A 266 22.51 -15.53 18.90
CA ASN A 266 22.28 -15.29 17.48
C ASN A 266 20.81 -14.90 17.20
N PRO A 267 20.50 -14.26 16.05
CA PRO A 267 19.12 -13.93 15.68
C PRO A 267 18.29 -15.18 15.37
N ASP A 268 17.17 -15.31 16.10
CA ASP A 268 16.20 -16.39 15.99
C ASP A 268 14.77 -15.86 15.85
N ILE A 269 13.92 -16.63 15.17
CA ILE A 269 12.49 -16.35 15.05
C ILE A 269 11.77 -16.68 16.35
N HIS A 270 11.05 -15.68 16.86
CA HIS A 270 10.19 -15.78 18.02
C HIS A 270 8.77 -15.35 17.66
N ILE A 271 7.81 -15.75 18.51
CA ILE A 271 6.44 -15.21 18.49
C ILE A 271 6.11 -14.60 19.85
N TYR A 272 5.56 -13.39 19.84
CA TYR A 272 4.88 -12.80 20.98
C TYR A 272 3.44 -13.29 20.99
N ASP A 273 3.03 -13.95 22.08
CA ASP A 273 1.65 -14.31 22.31
C ASP A 273 0.98 -13.20 23.12
N PHE A 274 0.04 -12.47 22.53
CA PHE A 274 -0.63 -11.33 23.18
C PHE A 274 -1.50 -11.72 24.37
N LYS A 275 -2.01 -12.97 24.41
CA LYS A 275 -2.80 -13.47 25.54
C LYS A 275 -1.91 -13.79 26.74
N GLN A 276 -0.71 -14.31 26.48
CA GLN A 276 0.24 -14.71 27.52
C GLN A 276 1.26 -13.62 27.86
N SER A 277 1.29 -12.53 27.08
CA SER A 277 2.24 -11.43 27.20
C SER A 277 3.71 -11.89 27.28
N ARG A 278 4.09 -12.86 26.44
CA ARG A 278 5.44 -13.44 26.44
C ARG A 278 5.92 -13.88 25.08
N TRP A 279 7.25 -13.91 24.93
CA TRP A 279 7.95 -14.47 23.78
C TRP A 279 8.06 -15.99 23.85
N ILE A 280 7.90 -16.65 22.70
CA ILE A 280 8.10 -18.09 22.50
C ILE A 280 9.09 -18.26 21.35
N GLN A 281 10.22 -18.93 21.61
CA GLN A 281 11.24 -19.22 20.61
C GLN A 281 10.78 -20.34 19.66
N LEU A 282 10.92 -20.11 18.36
CA LEU A 282 10.51 -21.05 17.32
C LEU A 282 11.69 -21.67 16.58
N THR A 283 12.78 -20.92 16.38
CA THR A 283 14.04 -21.44 15.83
C THR A 283 15.13 -21.43 16.89
N ASN A 284 16.09 -22.33 16.73
CA ASN A 284 17.30 -22.36 17.52
C ASN A 284 18.36 -23.05 16.65
N HIS A 285 19.17 -22.25 15.97
CA HIS A 285 20.18 -22.73 15.04
C HIS A 285 21.34 -21.73 15.00
N PHE A 286 22.58 -22.18 14.73
CA PHE A 286 23.76 -21.29 14.74
C PHE A 286 23.74 -20.24 13.62
N GLY A 287 23.06 -20.54 12.52
CA GLY A 287 22.80 -19.62 11.41
C GLY A 287 21.74 -18.58 11.76
N ILE A 288 21.86 -17.39 11.19
CA ILE A 288 20.94 -16.26 11.37
C ILE A 288 19.59 -16.61 10.77
N ASP A 289 18.53 -16.53 11.56
CA ASP A 289 17.14 -16.62 11.11
C ASP A 289 16.46 -15.24 11.29
N THR A 290 15.95 -14.66 10.20
CA THR A 290 15.44 -13.29 10.20
C THR A 290 14.28 -13.07 9.22
N GLU A 291 13.69 -11.87 9.25
CA GLU A 291 12.68 -11.38 8.30
C GLU A 291 11.45 -12.31 8.17
N PRO A 292 10.79 -12.68 9.28
CA PRO A 292 9.64 -13.57 9.24
C PRO A 292 8.42 -12.94 8.58
N ASP A 293 7.63 -13.76 7.89
CA ASP A 293 6.32 -13.40 7.35
C ASP A 293 5.31 -14.55 7.50
N TRP A 294 4.06 -14.22 7.80
CA TRP A 294 3.02 -15.20 8.11
C TRP A 294 2.33 -15.74 6.87
N SER A 295 2.06 -17.05 6.87
CA SER A 295 1.10 -17.60 5.91
C SER A 295 -0.29 -17.03 6.16
N PRO A 296 -1.13 -16.86 5.12
CA PRO A 296 -2.49 -16.29 5.27
C PRO A 296 -3.37 -17.02 6.29
N ASP A 297 -3.10 -18.31 6.55
CA ASP A 297 -3.82 -19.14 7.51
C ASP A 297 -3.24 -19.10 8.94
N SER A 298 -2.23 -18.25 9.20
CA SER A 298 -1.53 -18.11 10.50
C SER A 298 -0.87 -19.38 11.05
N ASN A 299 -0.71 -20.44 10.25
CA ASN A 299 -0.15 -21.72 10.71
C ASN A 299 1.35 -21.87 10.44
N LYS A 300 1.91 -21.02 9.58
CA LYS A 300 3.29 -21.10 9.15
C LYS A 300 3.95 -19.73 9.09
N LEU A 301 5.27 -19.74 9.14
CA LEU A 301 6.12 -18.59 8.89
C LEU A 301 7.07 -18.93 7.75
N ILE A 302 7.27 -18.01 6.81
CA ILE A 302 8.49 -18.00 6.00
C ILE A 302 9.50 -17.07 6.64
N PHE A 303 10.79 -17.35 6.46
CA PHE A 303 11.87 -16.53 7.00
C PHE A 303 13.15 -16.73 6.18
N THR A 304 14.05 -15.76 6.25
CA THR A 304 15.38 -15.82 5.67
C THR A 304 16.32 -16.55 6.63
N SER A 305 17.08 -17.51 6.13
CA SER A 305 18.11 -18.20 6.91
C SER A 305 19.38 -18.46 6.11
N ASN A 306 20.55 -18.26 6.73
CA ASN A 306 21.85 -18.62 6.16
C ASN A 306 22.36 -20.00 6.62
N ARG A 307 21.49 -20.85 7.20
CA ARG A 307 21.87 -22.19 7.70
C ARG A 307 22.47 -23.13 6.64
N SER A 308 22.33 -22.82 5.35
CA SER A 308 22.95 -23.55 4.24
C SER A 308 24.09 -22.78 3.56
N GLY A 309 24.73 -21.84 4.28
CA GLY A 309 25.84 -21.03 3.78
C GLY A 309 25.37 -19.64 3.34
N SER A 310 24.59 -19.54 2.26
CA SER A 310 24.01 -18.26 1.84
C SER A 310 22.56 -18.08 2.32
N PRO A 311 22.05 -16.83 2.42
CA PRO A 311 20.65 -16.55 2.75
C PRO A 311 19.69 -17.18 1.75
N GLN A 312 18.74 -17.94 2.29
CA GLN A 312 17.71 -18.65 1.56
C GLN A 312 16.39 -18.59 2.34
N ILE A 313 15.27 -18.79 1.65
CA ILE A 313 13.94 -18.82 2.26
C ILE A 313 13.61 -20.20 2.79
N TYR A 314 13.13 -20.23 4.03
CA TYR A 314 12.65 -21.42 4.73
C TYR A 314 11.19 -21.23 5.16
N GLU A 315 10.46 -22.34 5.30
CA GLU A 315 9.12 -22.39 5.87
C GLU A 315 9.16 -23.17 7.19
N LEU A 316 8.61 -22.58 8.24
CA LEU A 316 8.43 -23.16 9.56
C LEU A 316 6.93 -23.38 9.80
N ASN A 317 6.54 -24.57 10.24
CA ASN A 317 5.22 -24.80 10.81
C ASN A 317 5.20 -24.41 12.30
N VAL A 318 4.32 -23.49 12.69
CA VAL A 318 4.33 -22.88 14.04
C VAL A 318 4.04 -23.89 15.14
N LYS A 319 3.11 -24.82 14.92
CA LYS A 319 2.71 -25.82 15.93
C LYS A 319 3.75 -26.93 16.10
N SER A 320 4.22 -27.51 15.00
CA SER A 320 5.14 -28.65 15.03
C SER A 320 6.62 -28.27 15.09
N LYS A 321 6.93 -26.98 14.90
CA LYS A 321 8.29 -26.45 14.73
C LYS A 321 9.11 -27.07 13.60
N LYS A 322 8.46 -27.81 12.69
CA LYS A 322 9.14 -28.39 11.52
C LYS A 322 9.54 -27.30 10.55
N ILE A 323 10.80 -27.34 10.11
CA ILE A 323 11.39 -26.40 9.16
C ILE A 323 11.74 -27.13 7.88
N LYS A 324 11.48 -26.50 6.73
CA LYS A 324 11.97 -26.95 5.42
C LYS A 324 12.45 -25.76 4.58
N ARG A 325 13.40 -25.99 3.69
CA ARG A 325 13.88 -24.99 2.73
C ARG A 325 12.90 -24.88 1.56
N LEU A 326 12.63 -23.65 1.09
CA LEU A 326 11.76 -23.39 -0.06
C LEU A 326 12.52 -23.02 -1.34
N THR A 327 13.65 -22.30 -1.22
CA THR A 327 14.39 -21.76 -2.37
C THR A 327 15.67 -22.55 -2.60
N PHE A 328 15.89 -22.98 -3.85
CA PHE A 328 17.09 -23.76 -4.24
C PHE A 328 17.83 -23.17 -5.44
N GLU A 329 17.22 -22.21 -6.13
CA GLU A 329 17.81 -21.47 -7.23
C GLU A 329 18.25 -20.08 -6.77
N GLY A 330 19.38 -19.58 -7.31
CA GLY A 330 19.96 -18.30 -6.93
C GLY A 330 20.93 -18.38 -5.75
N SER A 331 21.91 -17.47 -5.74
CA SER A 331 22.95 -17.43 -4.71
C SER A 331 22.51 -16.73 -3.42
N TYR A 332 21.41 -15.97 -3.47
CA TYR A 332 20.86 -15.24 -2.32
C TYR A 332 19.36 -15.04 -2.52
N ASN A 333 18.56 -15.45 -1.53
CA ASN A 333 17.12 -15.26 -1.48
C ASN A 333 16.72 -14.80 -0.06
N ALA A 334 16.07 -13.64 0.07
CA ALA A 334 15.73 -13.05 1.38
C ALA A 334 14.42 -12.24 1.35
N ARG A 335 13.98 -11.76 2.51
CA ARG A 335 12.81 -10.86 2.69
C ARG A 335 11.54 -11.35 2.01
N ALA A 336 11.24 -12.63 2.16
CA ALA A 336 10.07 -13.19 1.51
C ALA A 336 8.76 -12.70 2.16
N ARG A 337 7.72 -12.58 1.34
CA ARG A 337 6.33 -12.32 1.72
C ARG A 337 5.42 -13.32 1.03
N TYR A 338 4.43 -13.82 1.72
CA TYR A 338 3.38 -14.61 1.09
C TYR A 338 2.52 -13.75 0.17
N LEU A 339 2.11 -14.31 -0.97
CA LEU A 339 0.91 -13.81 -1.63
C LEU A 339 -0.33 -14.20 -0.81
N PRO A 340 -1.42 -13.41 -0.84
CA PRO A 340 -2.68 -13.72 -0.14
C PRO A 340 -3.26 -15.10 -0.49
N ASN A 341 -2.93 -15.65 -1.66
CA ASN A 341 -3.35 -16.97 -2.09
C ASN A 341 -2.67 -18.14 -1.32
N GLY A 342 -1.60 -17.86 -0.56
CA GLY A 342 -0.83 -18.84 0.23
C GLY A 342 -0.04 -19.88 -0.58
N LYS A 343 -0.02 -19.77 -1.91
CA LYS A 343 0.61 -20.72 -2.85
C LYS A 343 1.94 -20.21 -3.41
N GLU A 344 2.16 -18.91 -3.32
CA GLU A 344 3.30 -18.21 -3.90
C GLU A 344 3.91 -17.26 -2.88
N ILE A 345 5.19 -16.95 -3.08
CA ILE A 345 5.93 -15.96 -2.31
C ILE A 345 6.56 -14.93 -3.25
N VAL A 346 6.69 -13.70 -2.78
CA VAL A 346 7.51 -12.64 -3.36
C VAL A 346 8.74 -12.48 -2.49
N PHE A 347 9.93 -12.30 -3.07
CA PHE A 347 11.17 -12.19 -2.30
C PHE A 347 12.26 -11.45 -3.09
N VAL A 348 13.30 -11.04 -2.37
CA VAL A 348 14.52 -10.48 -2.96
C VAL A 348 15.38 -11.64 -3.45
N HIS A 349 15.67 -11.66 -4.76
CA HIS A 349 16.43 -12.68 -5.44
C HIS A 349 17.69 -12.08 -6.08
N ARG A 350 18.85 -12.69 -5.84
CA ARG A 350 20.10 -12.26 -6.49
C ARG A 350 20.41 -13.09 -7.72
N ARG A 351 20.48 -12.43 -8.87
CA ARG A 351 20.91 -13.01 -10.16
C ARG A 351 22.03 -12.17 -10.77
N ASN A 352 23.12 -12.81 -11.17
CA ASN A 352 24.28 -12.14 -11.78
C ASN A 352 24.81 -10.95 -10.96
N GLY A 353 24.78 -11.06 -9.63
CA GLY A 353 25.24 -10.02 -8.72
C GLY A 353 24.21 -8.94 -8.37
N ILE A 354 23.10 -8.85 -9.11
CA ILE A 354 22.05 -7.83 -8.96
C ILE A 354 20.88 -8.40 -8.16
N PHE A 355 20.30 -7.58 -7.27
CA PHE A 355 19.12 -7.91 -6.49
C PHE A 355 17.86 -7.44 -7.21
N HIS A 356 16.91 -8.37 -7.33
CA HIS A 356 15.62 -8.16 -7.98
C HIS A 356 14.49 -8.62 -7.06
N ILE A 357 13.27 -8.15 -7.31
CA ILE A 357 12.06 -8.79 -6.81
C ILE A 357 11.69 -9.95 -7.73
N ALA A 358 11.45 -11.12 -7.12
CA ALA A 358 11.00 -12.31 -7.82
C ALA A 358 9.81 -12.96 -7.10
N THR A 359 9.04 -13.76 -7.84
CA THR A 359 8.03 -14.66 -7.30
C THR A 359 8.46 -16.10 -7.42
N GLN A 360 7.98 -16.94 -6.50
CA GLN A 360 8.12 -18.39 -6.58
C GLN A 360 6.83 -19.08 -6.20
N ASN A 361 6.43 -20.06 -7.01
CA ASN A 361 5.40 -21.01 -6.63
C ASN A 361 5.94 -22.04 -5.64
N ILE A 362 5.36 -22.10 -4.44
CA ILE A 362 5.89 -22.91 -3.32
C ILE A 362 5.87 -24.40 -3.66
N LYS A 363 4.87 -24.87 -4.41
CA LYS A 363 4.71 -26.30 -4.74
C LYS A 363 5.68 -26.75 -5.83
N THR A 364 5.83 -25.96 -6.88
CA THR A 364 6.62 -26.33 -8.07
C THR A 364 8.06 -25.86 -8.01
N GLY A 365 8.37 -24.88 -7.17
CA GLY A 365 9.68 -24.23 -7.12
C GLY A 365 9.94 -23.25 -8.27
N LYS A 366 9.00 -23.08 -9.21
CA LYS A 366 9.19 -22.22 -10.38
C LYS A 366 9.34 -20.76 -9.96
N ILE A 367 10.46 -20.15 -10.35
CA ILE A 367 10.77 -18.73 -10.12
C ILE A 367 10.41 -17.89 -11.35
N LYS A 368 9.89 -16.68 -11.11
CA LYS A 368 9.72 -15.61 -12.11
C LYS A 368 10.31 -14.32 -11.54
N ILE A 369 11.29 -13.73 -12.23
CA ILE A 369 11.82 -12.42 -11.87
C ILE A 369 10.85 -11.34 -12.38
N LEU A 370 10.48 -10.40 -11.52
CA LEU A 370 9.51 -9.35 -11.83
C LEU A 370 10.22 -8.06 -12.27
N THR A 371 11.31 -7.70 -11.62
CA THR A 371 11.96 -6.40 -11.81
C THR A 371 13.26 -6.50 -12.59
N ASN A 372 13.68 -5.35 -13.13
CA ASN A 372 14.97 -5.15 -13.80
C ASN A 372 15.73 -3.94 -13.23
N THR A 373 15.30 -3.44 -12.07
CA THR A 373 15.93 -2.38 -11.28
C THR A 373 17.13 -2.94 -10.50
N THR A 374 17.83 -2.05 -9.78
CA THR A 374 19.05 -2.37 -9.05
C THR A 374 18.84 -2.16 -7.55
N LEU A 375 19.38 -3.09 -6.75
CA LEU A 375 19.32 -3.05 -5.28
C LEU A 375 17.89 -3.09 -4.74
N ASP A 376 17.01 -3.87 -5.38
CA ASP A 376 15.64 -4.03 -4.91
C ASP A 376 15.60 -4.68 -3.53
N GLU A 377 14.80 -4.11 -2.63
CA GLU A 377 14.64 -4.62 -1.29
C GLU A 377 13.24 -4.37 -0.70
N SER A 378 13.02 -5.00 0.46
CA SER A 378 11.84 -4.78 1.32
C SER A 378 10.49 -4.83 0.57
N PRO A 379 10.18 -5.92 -0.16
CA PRO A 379 8.90 -6.03 -0.84
C PRO A 379 7.74 -6.11 0.17
N THR A 380 6.64 -5.48 -0.19
CA THR A 380 5.32 -5.62 0.45
C THR A 380 4.28 -5.88 -0.63
N VAL A 381 3.32 -6.73 -0.33
CA VAL A 381 2.32 -7.23 -1.30
C VAL A 381 0.99 -6.57 -0.98
N SER A 382 0.28 -6.11 -2.01
CA SER A 382 -1.08 -5.63 -1.87
C SER A 382 -1.99 -6.72 -1.31
N PRO A 383 -3.02 -6.38 -0.52
CA PRO A 383 -3.86 -7.38 0.12
C PRO A 383 -4.72 -8.20 -0.87
N ASN A 384 -4.86 -7.76 -2.12
CA ASN A 384 -5.45 -8.55 -3.21
C ASN A 384 -4.43 -9.41 -3.98
N GLY A 385 -3.13 -9.23 -3.72
CA GLY A 385 -2.03 -10.00 -4.31
C GLY A 385 -1.59 -9.55 -5.71
N ASN A 386 -2.19 -8.49 -6.26
CA ASN A 386 -1.94 -8.06 -7.64
C ASN A 386 -0.75 -7.10 -7.79
N VAL A 387 -0.37 -6.37 -6.74
CA VAL A 387 0.68 -5.35 -6.80
C VAL A 387 1.72 -5.62 -5.73
N VAL A 388 2.99 -5.39 -6.07
CA VAL A 388 4.11 -5.40 -5.13
C VAL A 388 4.71 -4.01 -5.09
N ILE A 389 4.86 -3.44 -3.90
CA ILE A 389 5.69 -2.25 -3.66
C ILE A 389 6.99 -2.68 -3.01
N TYR A 390 8.09 -2.07 -3.40
CA TYR A 390 9.44 -2.36 -2.93
C TYR A 390 10.26 -1.07 -2.88
N ALA A 391 11.36 -1.09 -2.12
CA ALA A 391 12.35 -0.02 -2.16
C ALA A 391 13.43 -0.37 -3.19
N THR A 392 13.91 0.64 -3.92
CA THR A 392 14.98 0.53 -4.93
C THR A 392 15.80 1.82 -4.92
N LYS A 393 16.91 1.81 -5.66
CA LYS A 393 17.67 3.03 -5.95
C LYS A 393 17.23 3.69 -7.24
N ASP A 394 17.11 5.02 -7.20
CA ASP A 394 17.09 5.89 -8.36
C ASP A 394 18.26 6.88 -8.27
N GLY A 395 19.32 6.60 -9.03
CA GLY A 395 20.64 7.18 -8.77
C GLY A 395 21.15 6.79 -7.38
N ASP A 396 21.43 7.78 -6.54
CA ASP A 396 21.90 7.56 -5.17
C ASP A 396 20.77 7.54 -4.12
N LYS A 397 19.55 7.95 -4.50
CA LYS A 397 18.42 8.09 -3.59
C LYS A 397 17.63 6.79 -3.47
N ASP A 398 17.23 6.44 -2.24
CA ASP A 398 16.26 5.36 -2.05
C ASP A 398 14.84 5.88 -2.34
N VAL A 399 14.15 5.19 -3.24
CA VAL A 399 12.78 5.48 -3.65
C VAL A 399 11.91 4.23 -3.52
N LEU A 400 10.62 4.46 -3.35
CA LEU A 400 9.65 3.37 -3.48
C LEU A 400 9.31 3.19 -4.96
N ALA A 401 9.15 1.94 -5.36
CA ALA A 401 8.69 1.55 -6.68
C ALA A 401 7.69 0.41 -6.54
N GLY A 402 6.94 0.14 -7.60
CA GLY A 402 6.02 -0.98 -7.61
C GLY A 402 5.88 -1.62 -8.97
N ILE A 403 5.32 -2.82 -8.94
CA ILE A 403 5.09 -3.65 -10.11
C ILE A 403 3.86 -4.53 -9.92
N THR A 404 3.09 -4.73 -10.98
CA THR A 404 2.01 -5.72 -10.99
C THR A 404 2.59 -7.14 -11.01
N ILE A 405 1.87 -8.12 -10.44
CA ILE A 405 2.36 -9.50 -10.27
C ILE A 405 2.58 -10.21 -11.62
N ASP A 406 1.86 -9.78 -12.66
CA ASP A 406 2.05 -10.22 -14.04
C ASP A 406 3.34 -9.63 -14.67
N GLY A 407 3.94 -8.60 -14.06
CA GLY A 407 5.16 -7.93 -14.48
C GLY A 407 4.98 -6.86 -15.55
N ARG A 408 3.73 -6.52 -15.92
CA ARG A 408 3.43 -5.61 -17.04
C ARG A 408 3.59 -4.15 -16.66
N THR A 409 2.97 -3.73 -15.56
CA THR A 409 3.01 -2.31 -15.15
C THR A 409 4.06 -2.11 -14.08
N LYS A 410 4.94 -1.13 -14.30
CA LYS A 410 5.92 -0.64 -13.33
C LYS A 410 5.63 0.82 -13.01
N PHE A 411 5.84 1.21 -11.77
CA PHE A 411 5.67 2.59 -11.35
C PHE A 411 6.68 2.97 -10.27
N THR A 412 6.88 4.28 -10.09
CA THR A 412 7.65 4.84 -8.97
C THR A 412 6.77 5.66 -8.05
N MET A 413 7.20 5.78 -6.80
CA MET A 413 6.60 6.57 -5.74
C MET A 413 7.70 7.41 -5.07
N PRO A 414 8.18 8.49 -5.72
CA PRO A 414 9.22 9.33 -5.15
C PRO A 414 8.70 10.06 -3.91
N SER A 415 9.53 10.14 -2.86
CA SER A 415 9.26 10.98 -1.70
C SER A 415 9.78 12.40 -1.96
N MET A 416 8.95 13.42 -1.71
CA MET A 416 9.32 14.83 -1.93
C MET A 416 10.23 15.40 -0.83
N LYS A 417 10.28 14.76 0.35
CA LYS A 417 10.98 15.27 1.55
C LYS A 417 12.28 14.54 1.87
N GLY A 418 12.59 13.45 1.18
CA GLY A 418 13.76 12.65 1.46
C GLY A 418 13.72 11.32 0.73
N GLU A 419 14.49 10.37 1.25
CA GLU A 419 14.51 9.00 0.77
C GLU A 419 13.51 8.14 1.56
N ALA A 420 12.74 7.31 0.86
CA ALA A 420 11.71 6.47 1.46
C ALA A 420 12.08 4.99 1.38
N ARG A 421 11.85 4.24 2.47
CA ARG A 421 12.20 2.83 2.61
C ARG A 421 11.18 2.03 3.40
N GLU A 422 11.40 0.72 3.43
CA GLU A 422 10.69 -0.25 4.25
C GLU A 422 9.15 -0.12 4.15
N PRO A 423 8.61 -0.20 2.92
CA PRO A 423 7.18 -0.07 2.72
C PRO A 423 6.42 -1.22 3.38
N SER A 424 5.24 -0.90 3.90
CA SER A 424 4.31 -1.85 4.51
C SER A 424 2.90 -1.51 4.08
N TRP A 425 2.31 -2.39 3.27
CA TRP A 425 0.96 -2.22 2.76
C TRP A 425 -0.06 -2.62 3.83
N SER A 426 -1.08 -1.80 4.04
CA SER A 426 -2.17 -2.12 4.97
C SER A 426 -3.01 -3.30 4.47
N PRO A 427 -3.68 -4.03 5.38
CA PRO A 427 -4.73 -4.98 4.99
C PRO A 427 -5.94 -4.26 4.36
N LEU A 428 -6.86 -5.04 3.76
CA LEU A 428 -8.20 -4.56 3.41
C LEU A 428 -9.07 -4.45 4.65
N ILE A 429 -9.94 -3.44 4.67
CA ILE A 429 -11.04 -3.34 5.62
C ILE A 429 -12.32 -3.32 4.81
N ASP A 430 -13.27 -4.16 5.20
CA ASP A 430 -14.61 -4.20 4.60
C ASP A 430 -15.47 -2.98 4.98
#